data_AF-A0A7Y4SUC8-F1
#
_entry.id   AF-A0A7Y4SUC8-F1
#
_cell.length_a   1.000
_cell.length_b   1.000
_cell.length_c   1.000
_cell.angle_alpha   90.00
_cell.angle_beta   90.00
_cell.angle_gamma   90.00
#
_symmetry.space_group_name_H-M   'P 1'
#
loop_
_entity.id
_entity.type
_entity.pdbx_description
1 polymer ?
#
loop_
_entity_poly.entity_id
_entity_poly.type
_entity_poly.pdbx_seq_one_letter_code
_entity_poly.pdbx_strand_id
1 'polypeptide(L)'
;GEDQELHEHLWSRSVNLKLYERSDQALREDSELRVGVRWRTERLREAQELYRIRVTHALDAVRELFRRQPAPNGADLLARERAAAIEALRTLDGEHELAVGGIREEFIARCHPTERPAVVRQRAEVEGLLAGCPLVCVAGGHVAILLDVLRLFDFPRLLGERALVAWSAGAMALSERVVLFHDNPPQGQGSAEVLETGLGVVRGILPLPHAKHRLELGDPSRVALLALRFRPMLAIPLDPGARLVWDGFGWHGIAGTHKLTEDGALAEVGA
;
A
#
# COMPACT_ATOMS: atom_id res chain seq x y z
N GLY A 1 1.97 23.47 -1.18
CA GLY A 1 1.92 21.99 -1.22
C GLY A 1 1.37 21.49 0.08
N GLU A 2 0.87 20.26 0.14
CA GLU A 2 0.21 19.68 1.34
C GLU A 2 1.07 19.84 2.61
N ASP A 3 2.39 19.66 2.52
CA ASP A 3 3.31 19.79 3.66
C ASP A 3 3.35 21.22 4.25
N GLN A 4 3.31 22.24 3.39
CA GLN A 4 3.35 23.65 3.81
C GLN A 4 2.03 24.04 4.47
N GLU A 5 0.91 23.60 3.91
CA GLU A 5 -0.41 23.81 4.48
C GLU A 5 -0.51 23.13 5.86
N LEU A 6 -0.03 21.89 5.98
CA LEU A 6 0.03 21.19 7.28
C LEU A 6 0.92 21.93 8.29
N HIS A 7 2.09 22.41 7.86
CA HIS A 7 2.98 23.18 8.72
C HIS A 7 2.30 24.43 9.28
N GLU A 8 1.55 25.15 8.45
CA GLU A 8 0.76 26.32 8.86
C GLU A 8 -0.36 25.95 9.84
N HIS A 9 -1.10 24.87 9.58
CA HIS A 9 -2.15 24.36 10.48
C HIS A 9 -1.60 23.87 11.83
N LEU A 10 -0.34 23.45 11.87
CA LEU A 10 0.37 23.09 13.09
C LEU A 10 1.10 24.28 13.73
N TRP A 11 0.72 25.53 13.39
CA TRP A 11 1.32 26.77 13.90
C TRP A 11 2.84 26.83 13.74
N SER A 12 3.33 26.34 12.61
CA SER A 12 4.75 26.23 12.30
C SER A 12 5.56 25.36 13.27
N ARG A 13 4.90 24.44 13.97
CA ARG A 13 5.53 23.49 14.92
C ARG A 13 5.79 22.12 14.32
N SER A 14 6.06 22.06 13.02
CA SER A 14 6.49 20.83 12.34
C SER A 14 7.81 21.04 11.62
N VAL A 15 8.57 19.96 11.48
CA VAL A 15 9.81 19.92 10.70
C VAL A 15 9.62 18.97 9.53
N ASN A 16 9.91 19.43 8.31
CA ASN A 16 9.94 18.54 7.16
C ASN A 16 11.30 17.82 7.13
N LEU A 17 11.26 16.49 7.19
CA LEU A 17 12.47 15.66 7.18
C LEU A 17 13.19 15.66 5.84
N LYS A 18 12.51 16.08 4.75
CA LYS A 18 13.08 16.19 3.41
C LYS A 18 13.66 14.87 2.91
N LEU A 19 13.03 13.74 3.27
CA LEU A 19 13.57 12.40 3.01
C LEU A 19 13.81 12.14 1.52
N TYR A 20 12.95 12.69 0.64
CA TYR A 20 13.15 12.60 -0.79
C TYR A 20 14.44 13.32 -1.23
N GLU A 21 14.63 14.60 -0.89
CA GLU A 21 15.83 15.34 -1.27
C GLU A 21 17.11 14.72 -0.69
N ARG A 22 17.02 14.19 0.53
CA ARG A 22 18.13 13.47 1.18
C ARG A 22 18.46 12.15 0.48
N SER A 23 17.44 11.40 0.03
CA SER A 23 17.64 10.18 -0.76
C SER A 23 18.30 10.49 -2.10
N ASP A 24 17.88 11.55 -2.79
CA ASP A 24 18.47 12.00 -4.04
C ASP A 24 19.93 12.44 -3.85
N GLN A 25 20.21 13.18 -2.77
CA GLN A 25 21.57 13.54 -2.41
C GLN A 25 22.46 12.31 -2.18
N ALA A 26 21.97 11.31 -1.43
CA ALA A 26 22.73 10.07 -1.20
C ALA A 26 23.03 9.34 -2.52
N LEU A 27 22.07 9.29 -3.45
CA LEU A 27 22.26 8.68 -4.78
C LEU A 27 23.21 9.46 -5.69
N ARG A 28 23.25 10.80 -5.56
CA ARG A 28 24.21 11.63 -6.29
C ARG A 28 25.64 11.41 -5.82
N GLU A 29 25.83 11.21 -4.53
CA GLU A 29 27.15 11.01 -3.91
C GLU A 29 27.67 9.57 -4.03
N ASP A 30 26.78 8.58 -4.10
CA ASP A 30 27.14 7.17 -4.19
C ASP A 30 26.71 6.57 -5.55
N SER A 31 27.68 6.46 -6.45
CA SER A 31 27.45 5.95 -7.81
C SER A 31 27.06 4.48 -7.84
N GLU A 32 27.56 3.67 -6.91
CA GLU A 32 27.30 2.23 -6.83
C GLU A 32 25.87 1.99 -6.32
N LEU A 33 25.45 2.70 -5.27
CA LEU A 33 24.07 2.70 -4.79
C LEU A 33 23.12 3.11 -5.91
N ARG A 34 23.46 4.16 -6.68
CA ARG A 34 22.65 4.63 -7.80
C ARG A 34 22.53 3.62 -8.93
N VAL A 35 23.59 2.86 -9.24
CA VAL A 35 23.53 1.73 -10.19
C VAL A 35 22.63 0.62 -9.64
N GLY A 36 22.79 0.25 -8.38
CA GLY A 36 21.99 -0.78 -7.73
C GLY A 36 20.50 -0.45 -7.69
N VAL A 37 20.15 0.80 -7.36
CA VAL A 37 18.75 1.25 -7.37
C VAL A 37 18.15 1.16 -8.77
N ARG A 38 18.89 1.55 -9.83
CA ARG A 38 18.42 1.40 -11.21
C ARG A 38 18.16 -0.06 -11.56
N TRP A 39 19.14 -0.93 -11.31
CA TRP A 39 19.00 -2.36 -11.55
C TRP A 39 17.75 -2.93 -10.85
N ARG A 40 17.58 -2.64 -9.56
CA ARG A 40 16.42 -3.08 -8.79
C ARG A 40 15.12 -2.54 -9.40
N THR A 41 15.04 -1.26 -9.72
CA THR A 41 13.83 -0.65 -10.30
C THR A 41 13.46 -1.28 -11.65
N GLU A 42 14.43 -1.56 -12.52
CA GLU A 42 14.20 -2.27 -13.79
C GLU A 42 13.65 -3.68 -13.54
N ARG A 43 14.18 -4.38 -12.54
CA ARG A 43 13.77 -5.75 -12.19
C ARG A 43 12.38 -5.82 -11.60
N LEU A 44 12.06 -4.89 -10.71
CA LEU A 44 10.73 -4.73 -10.13
C LEU A 44 9.69 -4.42 -11.21
N ARG A 45 10.05 -3.55 -12.17
CA ARG A 45 9.16 -3.21 -13.29
C ARG A 45 8.85 -4.44 -14.14
N GLU A 46 9.84 -5.23 -14.51
CA GLU A 46 9.61 -6.43 -15.31
C GLU A 46 8.78 -7.47 -14.55
N ALA A 47 9.03 -7.66 -13.25
CA ALA A 47 8.21 -8.52 -12.41
C ALA A 47 6.74 -8.06 -12.35
N GLN A 48 6.50 -6.75 -12.23
CA GLN A 48 5.15 -6.17 -12.27
C GLN A 48 4.48 -6.39 -13.62
N GLU A 49 5.20 -6.19 -14.73
CA GLU A 49 4.66 -6.37 -16.08
C GLU A 49 4.18 -7.82 -16.31
N LEU A 50 4.98 -8.81 -15.89
CA LEU A 50 4.61 -10.23 -15.98
C LEU A 50 3.45 -10.61 -15.06
N TYR A 51 3.45 -10.11 -13.82
CA TYR A 51 2.35 -10.32 -12.89
C TYR A 51 1.05 -9.71 -13.40
N ARG A 52 1.10 -8.49 -13.96
CA ARG A 52 -0.07 -7.81 -14.50
C ARG A 52 -0.77 -8.59 -15.61
N ILE A 53 0.00 -9.25 -16.48
CA ILE A 53 -0.56 -10.13 -17.52
C ILE A 53 -1.37 -11.25 -16.87
N ARG A 54 -0.77 -11.97 -15.90
CA ARG A 54 -1.43 -13.10 -15.22
C ARG A 54 -2.66 -12.65 -14.44
N VAL A 55 -2.55 -11.57 -13.66
CA VAL A 55 -3.62 -11.14 -12.75
C VAL A 55 -4.81 -10.57 -13.50
N THR A 56 -4.59 -9.93 -14.65
CA THR A 56 -5.68 -9.40 -15.48
C THR A 56 -6.58 -10.54 -15.95
N HIS A 57 -6.01 -11.60 -16.52
CA HIS A 57 -6.80 -12.76 -16.96
C HIS A 57 -7.49 -13.49 -15.81
N ALA A 58 -6.81 -13.64 -14.67
CA ALA A 58 -7.40 -14.26 -13.49
C ALA A 58 -8.58 -13.42 -12.96
N LEU A 59 -8.44 -12.08 -12.91
CA LEU A 59 -9.50 -11.16 -12.50
C LEU A 59 -10.69 -11.21 -13.45
N ASP A 60 -10.46 -11.27 -14.76
CA ASP A 60 -11.55 -11.38 -15.74
C ASP A 60 -12.37 -12.66 -15.54
N ALA A 61 -11.71 -13.79 -15.28
CA ALA A 61 -12.37 -15.05 -14.95
C ALA A 61 -13.21 -14.95 -13.67
N VAL A 62 -12.66 -14.35 -12.61
CA VAL A 62 -13.37 -14.16 -11.33
C VAL A 62 -14.56 -13.23 -11.51
N ARG A 63 -14.39 -12.10 -12.22
CA ARG A 63 -15.47 -11.15 -12.53
C ARG A 63 -16.61 -11.83 -13.30
N GLU A 64 -16.29 -12.71 -14.25
CA GLU A 64 -17.29 -13.50 -14.97
C GLU A 64 -18.06 -14.44 -14.03
N LEU A 65 -17.38 -15.16 -13.12
CA LEU A 65 -18.03 -16.02 -12.13
C LEU A 65 -18.95 -15.23 -11.17
N PHE A 66 -18.55 -14.03 -10.77
CA PHE A 66 -19.37 -13.16 -9.91
C PHE A 66 -20.60 -12.61 -10.62
N ARG A 67 -20.53 -12.33 -11.93
CA ARG A 67 -21.67 -11.88 -12.74
C ARG A 67 -22.71 -12.98 -13.01
N ARG A 68 -22.35 -14.26 -12.90
CA ARG A 68 -23.27 -15.38 -13.15
C ARG A 68 -24.34 -15.51 -12.06
N GLN A 69 -25.57 -15.80 -12.48
CA GLN A 69 -26.64 -16.21 -11.56
C GLN A 69 -26.55 -17.73 -11.30
N PRO A 70 -26.88 -18.18 -10.08
CA PRO A 70 -26.92 -19.61 -9.80
C PRO A 70 -28.05 -20.27 -10.59
N ALA A 71 -27.79 -21.47 -11.12
CA ALA A 71 -28.85 -22.33 -11.62
C ALA A 71 -29.76 -22.80 -10.47
N PRO A 72 -31.01 -23.24 -10.72
CA PRO A 72 -31.96 -23.61 -9.67
C PRO A 72 -31.44 -24.58 -8.59
N ASN A 73 -30.50 -25.46 -8.93
CA ASN A 73 -29.84 -26.39 -8.00
C ASN A 73 -28.29 -26.28 -8.07
N GLY A 74 -27.75 -25.13 -8.44
CA GLY A 74 -26.30 -24.94 -8.68
C GLY A 74 -25.65 -23.83 -7.85
N ALA A 75 -26.34 -23.33 -6.81
CA ALA A 75 -25.85 -22.24 -5.99
C ALA A 75 -24.59 -22.62 -5.20
N ASP A 76 -24.54 -23.85 -4.68
CA ASP A 76 -23.38 -24.39 -3.96
C ASP A 76 -22.17 -24.57 -4.88
N LEU A 77 -22.38 -25.08 -6.09
CA LEU A 77 -21.32 -25.23 -7.09
C LEU A 77 -20.74 -23.87 -7.48
N LEU A 78 -21.60 -22.89 -7.80
CA LEU A 78 -21.14 -21.55 -8.16
C LEU A 78 -20.39 -20.86 -7.01
N ALA A 79 -20.83 -21.04 -5.76
CA ALA A 79 -20.13 -20.51 -4.59
C ALA A 79 -18.74 -21.14 -4.42
N ARG A 80 -18.62 -22.46 -4.61
CA ARG A 80 -17.33 -23.17 -4.58
C ARG A 80 -16.37 -22.66 -5.66
N GLU A 81 -16.84 -22.51 -6.89
CA GLU A 81 -16.02 -21.99 -8.00
C GLU A 81 -15.56 -20.55 -7.77
N ARG A 82 -16.43 -19.68 -7.23
CA ARG A 82 -16.05 -18.32 -6.83
C ARG A 82 -14.95 -18.33 -5.76
N ALA A 83 -15.09 -19.16 -4.73
CA ALA A 83 -14.08 -19.29 -3.69
C ALA A 83 -12.74 -19.79 -4.25
N ALA A 84 -12.75 -20.84 -5.08
CA ALA A 84 -11.56 -21.38 -5.72
C ALA A 84 -10.86 -20.34 -6.62
N ALA A 85 -11.63 -19.54 -7.35
CA ALA A 85 -11.09 -18.46 -8.19
C ALA A 85 -10.44 -17.33 -7.36
N ILE A 86 -11.00 -16.99 -6.19
CA ILE A 86 -10.38 -16.04 -5.26
C ILE A 86 -9.08 -16.59 -4.68
N GLU A 87 -9.02 -17.88 -4.32
CA GLU A 87 -7.77 -18.50 -3.84
C GLU A 87 -6.69 -18.55 -4.92
N ALA A 88 -7.07 -18.80 -6.18
CA ALA A 88 -6.13 -18.73 -7.30
C ALA A 88 -5.54 -17.31 -7.45
N LEU A 89 -6.36 -16.26 -7.31
CA LEU A 89 -5.87 -14.88 -7.29
C LEU A 89 -4.91 -14.61 -6.13
N ARG A 90 -5.26 -15.03 -4.92
CA ARG A 90 -4.40 -14.87 -3.74
C ARG A 90 -3.07 -15.60 -3.88
N THR A 91 -3.09 -16.79 -4.49
CA THR A 91 -1.87 -17.55 -4.79
C THR A 91 -0.97 -16.77 -5.75
N LEU A 92 -1.54 -16.21 -6.82
CA LEU A 92 -0.83 -15.38 -7.77
C LEU A 92 -0.23 -14.12 -7.11
N ASP A 93 -1.00 -13.46 -6.23
CA ASP A 93 -0.52 -12.32 -5.45
C ASP A 93 0.67 -12.71 -4.56
N GLY A 94 0.59 -13.83 -3.85
CA GLY A 94 1.66 -14.33 -2.99
C GLY A 94 2.92 -14.71 -3.76
N GLU A 95 2.80 -15.37 -4.92
CA GLU A 95 3.93 -15.65 -5.80
C GLU A 95 4.64 -14.36 -6.27
N HIS A 96 3.85 -13.34 -6.63
CA HIS A 96 4.39 -12.06 -7.03
C HIS A 96 5.11 -11.35 -5.88
N GLU A 97 4.53 -11.35 -4.67
CA GLU A 97 5.17 -10.78 -3.49
C GLU A 97 6.50 -11.47 -3.16
N LEU A 98 6.57 -12.79 -3.27
CA LEU A 98 7.81 -13.55 -3.08
C LEU A 98 8.87 -13.16 -4.12
N ALA A 99 8.50 -13.07 -5.40
CA ALA A 99 9.41 -12.67 -6.46
C ALA A 99 9.96 -11.26 -6.24
N VAL A 100 9.08 -10.32 -5.89
CA VAL A 100 9.44 -8.94 -5.62
C VAL A 100 10.27 -8.81 -4.33
N GLY A 101 9.97 -9.62 -3.31
CA GLY A 101 10.80 -9.75 -2.10
C GLY A 101 12.22 -10.21 -2.41
N GLY A 102 12.36 -11.26 -3.24
CA GLY A 102 13.66 -11.77 -3.66
C GLY A 102 14.53 -10.74 -4.38
N ILE A 103 13.94 -9.95 -5.30
CA ILE A 103 14.65 -8.85 -5.99
C ILE A 103 15.21 -7.83 -4.98
N ARG A 104 14.45 -7.54 -3.91
CA ARG A 104 14.86 -6.59 -2.87
C ARG A 104 15.95 -7.15 -1.98
N GLU A 105 15.84 -8.41 -1.58
CA GLU A 105 16.87 -9.09 -0.81
C GLU A 105 18.18 -9.15 -1.61
N GLU A 106 18.12 -9.44 -2.91
CA GLU A 106 19.28 -9.42 -3.81
C GLU A 106 19.90 -8.02 -3.91
N PHE A 107 19.08 -6.96 -4.01
CA PHE A 107 19.55 -5.58 -3.97
C PHE A 107 20.24 -5.26 -2.64
N ILE A 108 19.64 -5.63 -1.50
CA ILE A 108 20.21 -5.40 -0.17
C ILE A 108 21.54 -6.13 -0.02
N ALA A 109 21.60 -7.41 -0.41
CA ALA A 109 22.80 -8.23 -0.30
C ALA A 109 23.94 -7.76 -1.21
N ARG A 110 23.63 -7.18 -2.38
CA ARG A 110 24.64 -6.64 -3.29
C ARG A 110 25.13 -5.27 -2.88
N CYS A 111 24.20 -4.39 -2.51
CA CYS A 111 24.48 -2.97 -2.39
C CYS A 111 24.65 -2.51 -0.95
N HIS A 112 24.22 -3.27 0.06
CA HIS A 112 24.26 -2.86 1.47
C HIS A 112 23.80 -1.39 1.68
N PRO A 113 22.62 -0.99 1.14
CA PRO A 113 22.27 0.41 0.97
C PRO A 113 22.28 1.21 2.28
N THR A 114 21.91 0.56 3.39
CA THR A 114 21.87 1.18 4.72
C THR A 114 23.23 1.37 5.38
N GLU A 115 24.28 0.72 4.87
CA GLU A 115 25.66 0.79 5.36
C GLU A 115 26.50 1.80 4.55
N ARG A 116 25.97 2.28 3.42
CA ARG A 116 26.66 3.25 2.57
C ARG A 116 26.92 4.56 3.32
N PRO A 117 28.14 5.11 3.31
CA PRO A 117 28.48 6.32 4.07
C PRO A 117 27.54 7.51 3.80
N ALA A 118 27.13 7.70 2.53
CA ALA A 118 26.19 8.76 2.16
C ALA A 118 24.82 8.58 2.82
N VAL A 119 24.32 7.34 2.90
CA VAL A 119 23.02 7.01 3.52
C VAL A 119 23.11 7.07 5.04
N VAL A 120 24.17 6.51 5.64
CA VAL A 120 24.40 6.55 7.09
C VAL A 120 24.39 7.98 7.61
N ARG A 121 25.08 8.90 6.93
CA ARG A 121 25.10 10.32 7.31
C ARG A 121 23.71 10.94 7.24
N GLN A 122 22.97 10.72 6.15
CA GLN A 122 21.60 11.23 6.01
C GLN A 122 20.66 10.68 7.09
N ARG A 123 20.79 9.40 7.44
CA ARG A 123 20.00 8.77 8.52
C ARG A 123 20.31 9.40 9.88
N ALA A 124 21.58 9.62 10.21
CA ALA A 124 21.96 10.27 11.46
C ALA A 124 21.41 11.71 11.58
N GLU A 125 21.42 12.47 10.49
CA GLU A 125 20.82 13.82 10.46
C GLU A 125 19.30 13.77 10.68
N VAL A 126 18.61 12.81 10.06
CA VAL A 126 17.16 12.61 10.23
C VAL A 126 16.83 12.19 11.67
N GLU A 127 17.60 11.28 12.25
CA GLU A 127 17.46 10.89 13.67
C GLU A 127 17.61 12.10 14.59
N GLY A 128 18.58 13.00 14.32
CA GLY A 128 18.76 14.25 15.05
C GLY A 128 17.56 15.19 14.94
N LEU A 129 16.94 15.32 13.76
CA LEU A 129 15.74 16.14 13.57
C LEU A 129 14.50 15.54 14.26
N LEU A 130 14.43 14.22 14.34
CA LEU A 130 13.34 13.51 15.04
C LEU A 130 13.50 13.52 16.57
N ALA A 131 14.64 13.96 17.10
CA ALA A 131 14.85 14.11 18.53
C ALA A 131 13.84 15.12 19.10
N GLY A 132 13.04 14.71 20.08
CA GLY A 132 12.02 15.55 20.69
C GLY A 132 10.73 15.71 19.88
N CYS A 133 10.58 15.04 18.73
CA CYS A 133 9.32 14.99 17.99
C CYS A 133 8.44 13.83 18.50
N PRO A 134 7.26 14.10 19.12
CA PRO A 134 6.39 13.05 19.64
C PRO A 134 5.48 12.41 18.58
N LEU A 135 5.33 13.07 17.42
CA LEU A 135 4.42 12.70 16.35
C LEU A 135 5.18 12.71 15.02
N VAL A 136 4.99 11.66 14.23
CA VAL A 136 5.45 11.56 12.85
C VAL A 136 4.24 11.54 11.92
N CYS A 137 4.25 12.42 10.93
CA CYS A 137 3.23 12.49 9.90
C CYS A 137 3.81 11.97 8.58
N VAL A 138 3.11 11.03 7.92
CA VAL A 138 3.50 10.51 6.60
C VAL A 138 2.42 10.86 5.58
N ALA A 139 2.75 11.83 4.72
CA ALA A 139 1.85 12.35 3.71
C ALA A 139 1.69 11.41 2.50
N GLY A 140 0.80 11.82 1.59
CA GLY A 140 0.60 11.18 0.30
C GLY A 140 1.72 11.42 -0.72
N GLY A 141 1.47 11.03 -1.96
CA GLY A 141 2.41 11.15 -3.08
C GLY A 141 2.44 9.90 -3.95
N HIS A 142 3.55 9.68 -4.66
CA HIS A 142 3.73 8.46 -5.45
C HIS A 142 4.18 7.30 -4.53
N VAL A 143 3.28 6.35 -4.27
CA VAL A 143 3.50 5.30 -3.25
C VAL A 143 4.78 4.48 -3.44
N ALA A 144 5.15 4.14 -4.68
CA ALA A 144 6.39 3.39 -4.94
C ALA A 144 7.65 4.18 -4.52
N ILE A 145 7.72 5.47 -4.89
CA ILE A 145 8.84 6.35 -4.52
C ILE A 145 8.86 6.55 -3.01
N LEU A 146 7.69 6.79 -2.39
CA LEU A 146 7.59 6.95 -0.95
C LEU A 146 8.11 5.71 -0.21
N LEU A 147 7.67 4.51 -0.63
CA LEU A 147 8.10 3.25 -0.02
C LEU A 147 9.61 3.04 -0.14
N ASP A 148 10.19 3.34 -1.30
CA ASP A 148 11.64 3.27 -1.51
C ASP A 148 12.41 4.18 -0.57
N VAL A 149 11.97 5.43 -0.44
CA VAL A 149 12.57 6.41 0.46
C VAL A 149 12.46 5.94 1.90
N LEU A 150 11.27 5.55 2.36
CA LEU A 150 11.06 5.12 3.74
C LEU A 150 11.92 3.89 4.10
N ARG A 151 12.16 2.97 3.16
CA ARG A 151 13.05 1.81 3.38
C ARG A 151 14.52 2.18 3.44
N LEU A 152 14.97 3.08 2.56
CA LEU A 152 16.36 3.55 2.57
C LEU A 152 16.73 4.16 3.94
N PHE A 153 15.76 4.82 4.56
CA PHE A 153 15.88 5.44 5.87
C PHE A 153 15.49 4.51 7.04
N ASP A 154 15.10 3.25 6.78
CA ASP A 154 14.66 2.30 7.82
C ASP A 154 13.57 2.90 8.72
N PHE A 155 12.51 3.39 8.08
CA PHE A 155 11.46 4.15 8.74
C PHE A 155 10.85 3.46 9.98
N PRO A 156 10.60 2.13 10.02
CA PRO A 156 10.09 1.49 11.23
C PRO A 156 10.99 1.73 12.45
N ARG A 157 12.31 1.71 12.27
CA ARG A 157 13.27 2.06 13.32
C ARG A 157 13.24 3.54 13.66
N LEU A 158 13.13 4.43 12.66
CA LEU A 158 13.04 5.88 12.89
C LEU A 158 11.78 6.28 13.65
N LEU A 159 10.66 5.62 13.37
CA LEU A 159 9.39 5.87 14.04
C LEU A 159 9.51 5.57 15.54
N GLY A 160 10.03 4.40 15.90
CA GLY A 160 10.11 3.95 17.29
C GLY A 160 8.73 3.93 17.94
N GLU A 161 8.62 4.47 19.16
CA GLU A 161 7.36 4.54 19.93
C GLU A 161 6.54 5.82 19.67
N ARG A 162 6.94 6.64 18.69
CA ARG A 162 6.26 7.91 18.41
C ARG A 162 4.86 7.67 17.87
N ALA A 163 3.97 8.62 18.15
CA ALA A 163 2.66 8.63 17.52
C ALA A 163 2.82 8.76 15.99
N LEU A 164 1.91 8.14 15.26
CA LEU A 164 1.92 8.10 13.80
C LEU A 164 0.58 8.60 13.26
N VAL A 165 0.64 9.52 12.29
CA VAL A 165 -0.50 9.90 11.45
C VAL A 165 -0.09 9.71 9.99
N ALA A 166 -0.91 9.02 9.22
CA ALA A 166 -0.65 8.80 7.81
C ALA A 166 -1.92 8.91 6.98
N TRP A 167 -1.80 9.42 5.75
CA TRP A 167 -2.91 9.53 4.82
C TRP A 167 -2.47 9.21 3.40
N SER A 168 -3.45 8.93 2.53
CA SER A 168 -3.21 8.65 1.12
C SER A 168 -2.14 7.56 0.91
N ALA A 169 -1.16 7.78 0.03
CA ALA A 169 -0.06 6.87 -0.21
C ALA A 169 0.78 6.56 1.04
N GLY A 170 0.85 7.46 2.03
CA GLY A 170 1.53 7.22 3.30
C GLY A 170 0.88 6.08 4.09
N ALA A 171 -0.45 6.07 4.17
CA ALA A 171 -1.19 4.98 4.80
C ALA A 171 -0.95 3.64 4.07
N MET A 172 -0.95 3.66 2.74
CA MET A 172 -0.66 2.48 1.91
C MET A 172 0.77 1.96 2.11
N ALA A 173 1.78 2.84 2.11
CA ALA A 173 3.17 2.43 2.27
C ALA A 173 3.44 1.80 3.65
N LEU A 174 2.70 2.23 4.67
CA LEU A 174 2.84 1.75 6.05
C LEU A 174 2.06 0.47 6.34
N SER A 175 1.10 0.09 5.49
CA SER A 175 0.36 -1.17 5.64
C SER A 175 1.21 -2.39 5.29
N GLU A 176 0.66 -3.59 5.50
CA GLU A 176 1.35 -4.86 5.18
C GLU A 176 1.51 -5.06 3.66
N ARG A 177 0.52 -4.61 2.89
CA ARG A 177 0.47 -4.73 1.44
C ARG A 177 0.14 -3.39 0.78
N VAL A 178 0.78 -3.11 -0.35
CA VAL A 178 0.49 -1.96 -1.21
C VAL A 178 -0.25 -2.46 -2.44
N VAL A 179 -1.50 -2.02 -2.61
CA VAL A 179 -2.34 -2.36 -3.75
C VAL A 179 -2.59 -1.11 -4.58
N LEU A 180 -2.30 -1.18 -5.87
CA LEU A 180 -2.73 -0.19 -6.85
C LEU A 180 -4.13 -0.56 -7.32
N PHE A 181 -5.04 0.39 -7.27
CA PHE A 181 -6.44 0.14 -7.61
C PHE A 181 -7.01 1.31 -8.40
N HIS A 182 -7.67 0.96 -9.49
CA HIS A 182 -8.51 1.84 -10.27
C HIS A 182 -9.42 0.96 -11.12
N ASP A 183 -10.73 1.12 -11.03
CA ASP A 183 -11.68 0.32 -11.82
C ASP A 183 -11.78 0.83 -13.27
N ASN A 184 -11.72 2.15 -13.46
CA ASN A 184 -11.78 2.83 -14.76
C ASN A 184 -10.57 3.76 -15.01
N PRO A 185 -9.34 3.23 -15.14
CA PRO A 185 -8.21 4.04 -15.55
C PRO A 185 -8.39 4.55 -17.00
N PRO A 186 -7.70 5.63 -17.41
CA PRO A 186 -7.82 6.20 -18.75
C PRO A 186 -7.55 5.23 -19.92
N GLN A 187 -6.86 4.10 -19.69
CA GLN A 187 -6.48 3.12 -20.71
C GLN A 187 -7.10 1.72 -20.51
N GLY A 188 -8.41 1.62 -20.25
CA GLY A 188 -9.16 0.35 -20.27
C GLY A 188 -9.78 -0.03 -18.92
N GLN A 189 -10.23 -1.28 -18.78
CA GLN A 189 -10.67 -1.78 -17.47
C GLN A 189 -9.45 -1.96 -16.57
N GLY A 190 -9.47 -1.32 -15.41
CA GLY A 190 -8.34 -1.44 -14.49
C GLY A 190 -8.46 -2.69 -13.64
N SER A 191 -7.30 -3.26 -13.32
CA SER A 191 -7.14 -4.40 -12.45
C SER A 191 -6.56 -3.91 -11.14
N ALA A 192 -7.14 -4.31 -10.01
CA ALA A 192 -6.46 -4.10 -8.73
C ALA A 192 -5.19 -4.97 -8.73
N GLU A 193 -4.04 -4.35 -8.53
CA GLU A 193 -2.73 -4.97 -8.62
C GLU A 193 -2.02 -4.86 -7.27
N VAL A 194 -1.51 -5.96 -6.74
CA VAL A 194 -0.47 -5.87 -5.72
C VAL A 194 0.75 -5.25 -6.38
N LEU A 195 1.22 -4.13 -5.82
CA LEU A 195 2.52 -3.58 -6.20
C LEU A 195 3.61 -4.32 -5.44
N GLU A 196 3.45 -4.40 -4.12
CA GLU A 196 4.46 -4.96 -3.24
C GLU A 196 3.97 -5.11 -1.79
N THR A 197 4.78 -5.75 -0.94
CA THR A 197 4.66 -5.62 0.52
C THR A 197 4.99 -4.20 0.98
N GLY A 198 4.18 -3.64 1.88
CA GLY A 198 4.49 -2.35 2.51
C GLY A 198 5.49 -2.51 3.66
N LEU A 199 5.55 -1.52 4.57
CA LEU A 199 6.43 -1.56 5.73
C LEU A 199 5.88 -2.39 6.89
N GLY A 200 4.58 -2.71 6.89
CA GLY A 200 3.94 -3.52 7.94
C GLY A 200 3.95 -2.89 9.34
N VAL A 201 4.09 -1.56 9.40
CA VAL A 201 3.97 -0.75 10.63
C VAL A 201 2.51 -0.71 11.08
N VAL A 202 1.60 -0.56 10.12
CA VAL A 202 0.15 -0.60 10.30
C VAL A 202 -0.33 -1.95 9.78
N ARG A 203 -1.04 -2.72 10.60
CA ARG A 203 -1.44 -4.10 10.26
C ARG A 203 -2.94 -4.31 10.28
N GLY A 204 -3.42 -5.30 9.55
CA GLY A 204 -4.82 -5.70 9.52
C GLY A 204 -5.73 -4.82 8.69
N ILE A 205 -5.19 -3.81 7.98
CA ILE A 205 -5.96 -2.94 7.09
C ILE A 205 -5.32 -2.85 5.71
N LEU A 206 -6.17 -2.66 4.70
CA LEU A 206 -5.84 -2.30 3.34
C LEU A 206 -6.41 -0.90 3.07
N PRO A 207 -5.61 0.16 3.20
CA PRO A 207 -6.05 1.53 2.94
C PRO A 207 -6.34 1.76 1.46
N LEU A 208 -7.53 2.29 1.15
CA LEU A 208 -7.98 2.61 -0.21
C LEU A 208 -8.28 4.11 -0.32
N PRO A 209 -7.25 4.98 -0.42
CA PRO A 209 -7.46 6.42 -0.49
C PRO A 209 -8.18 6.86 -1.75
N HIS A 210 -9.07 7.86 -1.61
CA HIS A 210 -9.90 8.39 -2.69
C HIS A 210 -10.72 7.30 -3.41
N ALA A 211 -11.22 6.31 -2.66
CA ALA A 211 -11.94 5.16 -3.18
C ALA A 211 -13.14 5.56 -4.05
N LYS A 212 -13.93 6.58 -3.69
CA LYS A 212 -15.09 7.03 -4.48
C LYS A 212 -14.77 7.43 -5.92
N HIS A 213 -13.54 7.86 -6.18
CA HIS A 213 -13.10 8.26 -7.52
C HIS A 213 -12.40 7.15 -8.29
N ARG A 214 -12.01 6.07 -7.60
CA ARG A 214 -11.16 5.01 -8.16
C ARG A 214 -11.87 3.67 -8.22
N LEU A 215 -12.89 3.45 -7.40
CA LEU A 215 -13.61 2.19 -7.25
C LEU A 215 -15.10 2.38 -7.53
N GLU A 216 -15.68 1.38 -8.18
CA GLU A 216 -17.12 1.26 -8.40
C GLU A 216 -17.78 0.72 -7.13
N LEU A 217 -17.84 1.55 -6.08
CA LEU A 217 -18.36 1.17 -4.76
C LEU A 217 -19.86 0.83 -4.76
N GLY A 218 -20.56 1.14 -5.85
CA GLY A 218 -21.97 0.75 -6.07
C GLY A 218 -22.16 -0.62 -6.71
N ASP A 219 -21.10 -1.30 -7.15
CA ASP A 219 -21.15 -2.65 -7.71
C ASP A 219 -20.83 -3.69 -6.62
N PRO A 220 -21.83 -4.44 -6.11
CA PRO A 220 -21.61 -5.40 -5.04
C PRO A 220 -20.62 -6.51 -5.41
N SER A 221 -20.54 -6.88 -6.69
CA SER A 221 -19.60 -7.91 -7.12
C SER A 221 -18.15 -7.44 -7.02
N ARG A 222 -17.89 -6.17 -7.38
CA ARG A 222 -16.54 -5.58 -7.27
C ARG A 222 -16.14 -5.37 -5.82
N VAL A 223 -17.06 -4.88 -4.99
CA VAL A 223 -16.84 -4.69 -3.55
C VAL A 223 -16.53 -6.03 -2.88
N ALA A 224 -17.37 -7.05 -3.10
CA ALA A 224 -17.18 -8.39 -2.54
C ALA A 224 -15.87 -9.02 -2.99
N LEU A 225 -15.54 -8.94 -4.28
CA LEU A 225 -14.29 -9.48 -4.83
C LEU A 225 -13.08 -8.85 -4.14
N LEU A 226 -13.05 -7.52 -3.99
CA LEU A 226 -11.91 -6.83 -3.39
C LEU A 226 -11.78 -7.17 -1.89
N ALA A 227 -12.89 -7.19 -1.16
CA ALA A 227 -12.92 -7.57 0.26
C ALA A 227 -12.47 -9.03 0.45
N LEU A 228 -13.02 -9.95 -0.34
CA LEU A 228 -12.65 -11.37 -0.30
C LEU A 228 -11.19 -11.53 -0.68
N ARG A 229 -10.70 -10.99 -1.78
CA ARG A 229 -9.30 -11.19 -2.23
C ARG A 229 -8.28 -10.86 -1.14
N PHE A 230 -8.49 -9.79 -0.38
CA PHE A 230 -7.48 -9.27 0.55
C PHE A 230 -7.69 -9.65 2.03
N ARG A 231 -8.60 -10.57 2.36
CA ARG A 231 -8.70 -11.11 3.73
C ARG A 231 -7.34 -11.68 4.19
N PRO A 232 -7.00 -11.56 5.49
CA PRO A 232 -7.82 -11.04 6.58
C PRO A 232 -7.81 -9.51 6.73
N MET A 233 -7.12 -8.75 5.88
CA MET A 233 -7.07 -7.30 5.98
C MET A 233 -8.44 -6.68 5.74
N LEU A 234 -8.80 -5.69 6.54
CA LEU A 234 -10.01 -4.88 6.32
C LEU A 234 -9.73 -3.91 5.18
N ALA A 235 -10.47 -4.00 4.07
CA ALA A 235 -10.36 -3.04 2.97
C ALA A 235 -11.13 -1.76 3.31
N ILE A 236 -10.42 -0.63 3.46
CA ILE A 236 -10.95 0.61 4.02
C ILE A 236 -10.91 1.73 2.97
N PRO A 237 -12.06 2.12 2.40
CA PRO A 237 -12.22 3.38 1.70
C PRO A 237 -11.81 4.57 2.59
N LEU A 238 -10.69 5.22 2.24
CA LEU A 238 -10.20 6.43 2.91
C LEU A 238 -10.48 7.66 2.03
N ASP A 239 -11.78 7.96 1.87
CA ASP A 239 -12.23 9.20 1.26
C ASP A 239 -12.11 10.39 2.24
N PRO A 240 -12.14 11.65 1.76
CA PRO A 240 -12.11 12.82 2.64
C PRO A 240 -13.15 12.74 3.77
N GLY A 241 -12.69 12.93 5.00
CA GLY A 241 -13.51 12.82 6.21
C GLY A 241 -13.48 11.43 6.87
N ALA A 242 -13.06 10.37 6.18
CA ALA A 242 -12.85 9.07 6.80
C ALA A 242 -11.55 9.05 7.62
N ARG A 243 -11.60 8.46 8.82
CA ARG A 243 -10.45 8.26 9.69
C ARG A 243 -10.55 6.95 10.45
N LEU A 244 -9.41 6.25 10.54
CA LEU A 244 -9.21 5.12 11.43
C LEU A 244 -8.24 5.50 12.55
N VAL A 245 -8.51 4.99 13.74
CA VAL A 245 -7.68 5.17 14.93
C VAL A 245 -7.39 3.79 15.52
N TRP A 246 -6.13 3.51 15.82
CA TRP A 246 -5.73 2.34 16.58
C TRP A 246 -5.73 2.68 18.06
N ASP A 247 -6.45 1.92 18.89
CA ASP A 247 -6.58 2.18 20.32
C ASP A 247 -5.65 1.32 21.20
N GLY A 248 -4.84 0.46 20.58
CA GLY A 248 -3.99 -0.52 21.26
C GLY A 248 -4.47 -1.96 21.07
N PHE A 249 -5.75 -2.17 20.76
CA PHE A 249 -6.36 -3.49 20.60
C PHE A 249 -6.95 -3.70 19.20
N GLY A 250 -7.53 -2.64 18.62
CA GLY A 250 -8.25 -2.71 17.36
C GLY A 250 -8.28 -1.40 16.60
N TRP A 251 -8.73 -1.50 15.34
CA TRP A 251 -9.01 -0.34 14.50
C TRP A 251 -10.44 0.14 14.72
N HIS A 252 -10.59 1.42 15.04
CA HIS A 252 -11.88 2.08 15.21
C HIS A 252 -12.05 3.19 14.16
N GLY A 253 -13.18 3.15 13.46
CA GLY A 253 -13.59 4.22 12.57
C GLY A 253 -14.23 5.35 13.35
N ILE A 254 -13.98 6.60 12.95
CA ILE A 254 -14.91 7.68 13.28
C ILE A 254 -16.20 7.53 12.45
N ALA A 255 -17.27 8.21 12.84
CA ALA A 255 -18.54 8.18 12.11
C ALA A 255 -18.33 8.46 10.61
N GLY A 256 -18.90 7.60 9.76
CA GLY A 256 -18.73 7.67 8.30
C GLY A 256 -17.48 6.96 7.75
N THR A 257 -16.64 6.36 8.59
CA THR A 257 -15.56 5.46 8.14
C THR A 257 -16.12 4.07 7.88
N HIS A 258 -15.99 3.61 6.64
CA HIS A 258 -16.54 2.32 6.19
C HIS A 258 -15.44 1.31 5.85
N LYS A 259 -15.80 0.02 5.82
CA LYS A 259 -15.06 -1.09 5.22
C LYS A 259 -15.85 -1.70 4.08
N LEU A 260 -15.15 -2.27 3.11
CA LEU A 260 -15.75 -3.16 2.12
C LEU A 260 -16.10 -4.49 2.80
N THR A 261 -17.26 -5.05 2.46
CA THR A 261 -17.74 -6.32 3.02
C THR A 261 -17.81 -7.41 1.96
N GLU A 262 -17.76 -8.66 2.41
CA GLU A 262 -17.72 -9.85 1.55
C GLU A 262 -19.05 -10.11 0.82
N ASP A 263 -20.14 -9.55 1.30
CA ASP A 263 -21.47 -9.55 0.67
C ASP A 263 -21.65 -8.39 -0.32
N GLY A 264 -20.62 -7.55 -0.53
CA GLY A 264 -20.64 -6.51 -1.55
C GLY A 264 -21.21 -5.18 -1.08
N ALA A 265 -21.15 -4.89 0.21
CA ALA A 265 -21.65 -3.65 0.79
C ALA A 265 -20.53 -2.82 1.44
N LEU A 266 -20.92 -1.64 1.93
CA LEU A 266 -20.12 -0.81 2.82
C LEU A 266 -20.71 -0.91 4.22
N ALA A 267 -19.88 -1.24 5.21
CA ALA A 267 -20.28 -1.26 6.62
C ALA A 267 -19.39 -0.34 7.44
N GLU A 268 -19.91 0.28 8.49
CA GLU A 268 -19.08 1.10 9.39
C GLU A 268 -18.00 0.25 10.09
N VAL A 269 -16.85 0.85 10.34
CA VAL A 269 -15.73 0.19 11.03
C VAL A 269 -15.89 0.34 12.53
N GLY A 270 -16.07 -0.78 13.23
CA GLY A 270 -16.25 -0.82 14.68
C GLY A 270 -17.70 -0.74 15.16
N ALA A 271 -18.67 -0.89 14.24
CA ALA A 271 -20.06 -1.20 14.55
C ALA A 271 -20.22 -2.67 14.96
#